data_AF-A0A6P5GWN7-F1
#
_entry.id   AF-A0A6P5GWN7-F1
#
_cell.length_a   1.000
_cell.length_b   1.000
_cell.length_c   1.000
_cell.angle_alpha   90.00
_cell.angle_beta   90.00
_cell.angle_gamma   90.00
#
_symmetry.space_group_name_H-M   'P 1'
#
loop_
_entity.id
_entity.type
_entity.pdbx_description
1 polymer ?
#
loop_
_entity_poly.entity_id
_entity_poly.type
_entity_poly.pdbx_seq_one_letter_code
_entity_poly.pdbx_strand_id
1 'polypeptide(L)'
;MKETAESYLGKSVSKAATTVPADLNDTRRQATKDAGRIAGLDVQRIINGATAAALSYGLIFDINVNIKLMGLIAVFDLVGGTFDISIFRDVKWCIEVK
;
A
#
# COMPACT_ATOMS: atom_id res chain seq x y z
N MET A 1 0.38 -12.07 -11.30
CA MET A 1 0.73 -11.91 -9.87
C MET A 1 -0.02 -12.89 -8.96
N LYS A 2 -1.34 -13.11 -9.13
CA LYS A 2 -2.06 -14.17 -8.38
C LYS A 2 -1.41 -15.54 -8.54
N GLU A 3 -1.28 -16.01 -9.78
CA GLU A 3 -0.64 -17.32 -10.08
C GLU A 3 0.78 -17.43 -9.51
N THR A 4 1.56 -16.34 -9.57
CA THR A 4 2.90 -16.25 -8.97
C THR A 4 2.84 -16.45 -7.46
N ALA A 5 1.92 -15.77 -6.77
CA ALA A 5 1.74 -15.91 -5.33
C ALA A 5 1.25 -17.32 -4.95
N GLU A 6 0.31 -17.88 -5.72
CA GLU A 6 -0.19 -19.25 -5.51
C GLU A 6 0.90 -20.29 -5.73
N SER A 7 1.72 -20.13 -6.78
CA SER A 7 2.87 -20.99 -7.05
C SER A 7 3.92 -20.91 -5.93
N TYR A 8 4.19 -19.73 -5.40
CA TYR A 8 5.13 -19.55 -4.29
C TYR A 8 4.59 -20.15 -2.97
N LEU A 9 3.30 -19.97 -2.69
CA LEU A 9 2.67 -20.40 -1.43
C LEU A 9 2.19 -21.86 -1.45
N GLY A 10 2.07 -22.48 -2.63
CA GLY A 10 1.53 -23.84 -2.80
C GLY A 10 0.04 -23.98 -2.46
N LYS A 11 -0.71 -22.86 -2.41
CA LYS A 11 -2.13 -22.82 -2.05
C LYS A 11 -2.87 -21.73 -2.81
N SER A 12 -4.19 -21.84 -2.88
CA SER A 12 -5.03 -20.84 -3.52
C SER A 12 -5.02 -19.50 -2.76
N VAL A 13 -5.07 -18.41 -3.52
CA VAL A 13 -5.13 -17.04 -3.01
C VAL A 13 -6.41 -16.40 -3.52
N SER A 14 -7.32 -16.09 -2.60
CA SER A 14 -8.65 -15.55 -2.92
C SER A 14 -8.86 -14.11 -2.50
N LYS A 15 -8.00 -13.55 -1.65
CA LYS A 15 -8.14 -12.20 -1.09
C LYS A 15 -6.88 -11.38 -1.34
N ALA A 16 -7.06 -10.08 -1.57
CA ALA A 16 -5.95 -9.17 -1.77
C ALA A 16 -6.25 -7.78 -1.19
N ALA A 17 -5.18 -7.07 -0.83
CA ALA A 17 -5.16 -5.62 -0.74
C ALA A 17 -4.26 -5.10 -1.86
N THR A 18 -4.61 -3.97 -2.47
CA THR A 18 -3.85 -3.43 -3.60
C THR A 18 -3.61 -1.93 -3.42
N THR A 19 -2.55 -1.43 -4.04
CA THR A 19 -2.17 -0.02 -4.01
C THR A 19 -2.61 0.70 -5.28
N VAL A 20 -2.93 1.99 -5.16
CA VAL A 20 -3.23 2.89 -6.27
C VAL A 20 -2.56 4.25 -6.07
N PRO A 21 -2.41 5.06 -7.13
CA PRO A 21 -2.01 6.46 -7.00
C PRO A 21 -2.94 7.26 -6.07
N ALA A 22 -2.40 8.27 -5.40
CA ALA A 22 -3.15 9.05 -4.42
C ALA A 22 -4.29 9.88 -5.04
N ASP A 23 -4.11 10.33 -6.27
CA ASP A 23 -5.05 11.14 -7.06
C ASP A 23 -6.14 10.32 -7.76
N LEU A 24 -6.15 9.00 -7.56
CA LEU A 24 -7.10 8.11 -8.22
C LEU A 24 -8.52 8.32 -7.69
N ASN A 25 -9.43 8.74 -8.57
CA ASN A 25 -10.85 8.94 -8.24
C ASN A 25 -11.62 7.64 -7.95
N ASP A 26 -12.81 7.78 -7.38
CA ASP A 26 -13.63 6.64 -6.94
C ASP A 26 -14.02 5.70 -8.09
N THR A 27 -14.32 6.23 -9.28
CA THR A 27 -14.67 5.40 -10.44
C THR A 27 -13.51 4.50 -10.86
N ARG A 28 -12.29 5.04 -10.90
CA ARG A 28 -11.09 4.26 -11.23
C ARG A 28 -10.74 3.27 -10.11
N ARG A 29 -10.94 3.63 -8.84
CA ARG A 29 -10.80 2.70 -7.70
C ARG A 29 -11.77 1.52 -7.81
N GLN A 30 -13.01 1.78 -8.20
CA GLN A 30 -13.99 0.72 -8.41
C GLN A 30 -13.58 -0.19 -9.58
N ALA A 31 -13.11 0.39 -10.68
CA ALA A 31 -12.56 -0.38 -11.81
C ALA A 31 -11.40 -1.30 -11.38
N THR A 32 -10.52 -0.84 -10.49
CA THR A 32 -9.46 -1.68 -9.90
C THR A 32 -10.02 -2.85 -9.09
N LYS A 33 -11.06 -2.63 -8.27
CA LYS A 33 -11.72 -3.74 -7.53
C LYS A 33 -12.36 -4.74 -8.49
N ASP A 34 -13.01 -4.26 -9.54
CA ASP A 34 -13.68 -5.10 -10.51
C ASP A 34 -12.67 -5.91 -11.32
N ALA A 35 -11.53 -5.33 -11.70
CA ALA A 35 -10.40 -6.04 -12.29
C ALA A 35 -9.88 -7.16 -11.36
N GLY A 36 -9.79 -6.88 -10.06
CA GLY A 36 -9.47 -7.90 -9.06
C GLY A 36 -10.48 -9.04 -9.03
N ARG A 37 -11.78 -8.74 -9.06
CA ARG A 37 -12.85 -9.75 -9.10
C ARG A 37 -12.77 -10.61 -10.36
N ILE A 38 -12.51 -10.00 -11.52
CA ILE A 38 -12.30 -10.72 -12.79
C ILE A 38 -11.10 -11.66 -12.70
N ALA A 39 -10.03 -11.25 -12.01
CA ALA A 39 -8.87 -12.10 -11.73
C ALA A 39 -9.11 -13.17 -10.63
N GLY A 40 -10.34 -13.28 -10.11
CA GLY A 40 -10.70 -14.20 -9.03
C GLY A 40 -10.07 -13.82 -7.69
N LEU A 41 -9.90 -12.53 -7.43
CA LEU A 41 -9.47 -11.96 -6.16
C LEU A 41 -10.57 -11.08 -5.56
N ASP A 42 -10.85 -11.28 -4.29
CA ASP A 42 -11.64 -10.38 -3.46
C ASP A 42 -10.73 -9.26 -2.92
N VAL A 43 -10.85 -8.07 -3.52
CA VAL A 43 -10.06 -6.87 -3.15
C VAL A 43 -10.66 -6.23 -1.91
N GLN A 44 -10.12 -6.58 -0.76
CA GLN A 44 -10.60 -6.17 0.57
C GLN A 44 -10.34 -4.68 0.85
N ARG A 45 -9.22 -4.16 0.37
CA ARG A 45 -8.82 -2.77 0.60
C ARG A 45 -8.00 -2.25 -0.58
N ILE A 46 -8.28 -1.00 -0.95
CA ILE A 46 -7.43 -0.20 -1.83
C ILE A 46 -6.73 0.84 -0.96
N ILE A 47 -5.41 0.90 -1.04
CA ILE A 47 -4.56 1.77 -0.23
C ILE A 47 -3.80 2.70 -1.19
N ASN A 48 -3.48 3.92 -0.77
CA ASN A 48 -2.58 4.76 -1.58
C ASN A 48 -1.16 4.20 -1.51
N GLY A 49 -0.44 4.20 -2.64
CA GLY A 49 0.93 3.68 -2.72
C GLY A 49 1.85 4.29 -1.65
N ALA A 50 1.89 5.62 -1.59
CA ALA A 50 2.68 6.34 -0.60
C ALA A 50 2.29 6.01 0.86
N THR A 51 1.00 5.80 1.16
CA THR A 51 0.55 5.39 2.49
C THR A 51 1.00 3.97 2.83
N ALA A 52 0.93 3.03 1.88
CA ALA A 52 1.42 1.67 2.07
C ALA A 52 2.95 1.65 2.30
N ALA A 53 3.70 2.51 1.60
CA ALA A 53 5.13 2.69 1.79
C ALA A 53 5.44 3.26 3.18
N ALA A 54 4.73 4.31 3.61
CA ALA A 54 4.89 4.90 4.93
C ALA A 54 4.56 3.90 6.05
N LEU A 55 3.48 3.13 5.90
CA LEU A 55 3.13 2.05 6.84
C LEU A 55 4.22 0.97 6.89
N SER A 56 4.75 0.56 5.74
CA SER A 56 5.82 -0.44 5.69
C SER A 56 7.09 0.06 6.37
N TYR A 57 7.44 1.34 6.14
CA TYR A 57 8.55 2.00 6.84
C TYR A 57 8.32 1.96 8.35
N GLY A 58 7.19 2.49 8.85
CA GLY A 58 6.87 2.53 10.28
C GLY A 58 6.84 1.15 10.96
N LEU A 59 6.35 0.10 10.28
CA LEU A 59 6.27 -1.26 10.82
C LEU A 59 7.64 -1.98 10.88
N ILE A 60 8.56 -1.69 9.95
CA ILE A 60 9.88 -2.33 9.90
C ILE A 60 10.77 -1.91 11.09
N PHE A 61 10.58 -0.70 11.63
CA PHE A 61 11.39 -0.23 12.76
C PHE A 61 11.01 -0.83 14.10
N ASP A 62 9.76 -1.28 14.29
CA ASP A 62 9.30 -1.82 15.59
C ASP A 62 9.80 -3.26 15.86
N ILE A 63 10.21 -4.01 14.83
CA ILE A 63 10.49 -5.46 14.95
C ILE A 63 11.94 -5.76 15.35
N ASN A 64 12.92 -4.89 15.06
CA ASN A 64 14.34 -5.23 15.29
C ASN A 64 15.20 -4.10 15.88
N VAL A 65 14.69 -2.89 16.05
CA VAL A 65 15.49 -1.76 16.51
C VAL A 65 14.64 -0.95 17.48
N ASN A 66 15.04 -0.86 18.75
CA ASN A 66 14.37 -0.06 19.78
C ASN A 66 14.44 1.48 19.52
N ILE A 67 14.35 1.90 18.26
CA ILE A 67 14.42 3.27 17.79
C ILE A 67 13.05 3.63 17.22
N LYS A 68 12.25 4.33 18.02
CA LYS A 68 11.05 5.01 17.53
C LYS A 68 11.48 6.20 16.68
N LEU A 69 11.31 6.10 15.37
CA LEU A 69 11.39 7.24 14.45
C LEU A 69 10.14 8.12 14.62
N MET A 70 10.10 8.91 15.68
CA MET A 70 9.11 9.97 15.83
C MET A 70 9.54 11.14 14.94
N GLY A 71 8.80 11.41 13.86
CA GLY A 71 9.22 12.45 12.94
C GLY A 71 8.32 12.66 11.74
N LEU A 72 8.79 13.55 10.86
CA LEU A 72 8.21 13.79 9.56
C LEU A 72 8.85 12.83 8.54
N ILE A 73 8.04 12.10 7.80
CA ILE A 73 8.47 11.17 6.76
C ILE A 73 8.03 11.73 5.42
N ALA A 74 8.97 11.89 4.48
CA ALA A 74 8.64 12.21 3.10
C ALA A 74 8.79 10.93 2.25
N VAL A 75 7.71 10.53 1.59
CA VAL A 75 7.72 9.44 0.62
C VAL A 75 7.77 10.06 -0.78
N PHE A 76 8.79 9.68 -1.53
CA PHE A 76 8.97 10.04 -2.93
C PHE A 76 8.63 8.81 -3.77
N ASP A 77 7.45 8.81 -4.41
CA ASP A 77 6.99 7.72 -5.27
C ASP A 77 7.32 8.05 -6.73
N LEU A 78 8.28 7.32 -7.28
CA LEU A 78 8.84 7.50 -8.63
C LEU A 78 8.42 6.32 -9.49
N VAL A 79 7.22 6.38 -10.06
CA VAL A 79 6.69 5.34 -10.96
C VAL A 79 6.71 5.88 -12.39
N GLY A 80 6.85 5.01 -13.39
CA GLY A 80 7.20 5.34 -14.79
C GLY A 80 6.35 6.37 -15.58
N GLY A 81 5.38 7.04 -14.94
CA GLY A 81 4.66 8.18 -15.50
C GLY A 81 4.16 9.21 -14.47
N THR A 82 4.43 9.04 -13.17
CA THR A 82 3.99 9.98 -12.11
C THR A 82 5.11 10.21 -11.09
N PHE A 83 5.10 11.40 -10.49
CA PHE A 83 6.00 11.75 -9.40
C PHE A 83 5.16 12.32 -8.26
N ASP A 84 4.93 11.50 -7.24
CA ASP A 84 4.09 11.83 -6.10
C ASP A 84 4.96 11.99 -4.86
N ILE A 85 4.85 13.13 -4.18
CA ILE A 85 5.47 13.35 -2.88
C ILE A 85 4.37 13.38 -1.83
N SER A 86 4.47 12.53 -0.83
CA SER A 86 3.56 12.53 0.33
C SER A 86 4.34 12.75 1.61
N ILE A 87 3.88 13.69 2.43
CA ILE A 87 4.47 13.97 3.73
C ILE A 87 3.58 13.35 4.80
N PHE A 88 4.18 12.49 5.60
CA PHE A 88 3.52 11.84 6.72
C PHE A 88 4.11 12.33 8.03
N ARG A 89 3.26 12.35 9.06
CA ARG A 89 3.72 12.51 10.44
C ARG A 89 3.45 11.20 11.18
N ASP A 90 4.51 10.63 11.74
CA ASP A 90 4.36 9.52 12.68
C ASP A 90 3.98 10.07 14.06
N VAL A 91 2.80 9.70 14.54
CA VAL A 91 2.29 10.00 15.87
C VAL A 91 1.88 8.68 16.52
N LYS A 92 2.73 8.12 17.40
CA LYS A 92 2.50 6.91 18.24
C LYS A 92 1.34 6.01 17.75
N TRP A 93 1.65 5.08 16.84
CA TRP A 93 0.73 4.13 16.18
C TRP A 93 -0.20 4.71 15.12
N CYS A 94 0.00 5.95 14.70
CA CYS A 94 -0.80 6.62 13.68
C CYS A 94 0.11 7.28 12.64
N ILE A 95 -0.24 7.12 11.36
CA ILE A 95 0.36 7.82 10.24
C ILE A 95 -0.68 8.80 9.71
N GLU A 96 -0.42 10.09 9.88
CA GLU A 96 -1.25 11.16 9.34
C GLU A 96 -0.71 11.59 7.98
N VAL A 97 -1.60 11.69 6.98
CA VAL A 97 -1.27 12.19 5.64
C VAL A 97 -1.49 13.71 5.63
N LYS A 98 -0.46 14.48 5.26
CA LYS A 98 -0.57 15.93 5.07
C LYS A 98 -0.68 16.32 3.61
#